data_AF-A0A6C0I4G6-F1
#
_entry.id   AF-A0A6C0I4G6-F1
#
_cell.length_a   1.000
_cell.length_b   1.000
_cell.length_c   1.000
_cell.angle_alpha   90.00
_cell.angle_beta   90.00
_cell.angle_gamma   90.00
#
_symmetry.space_group_name_H-M   'P 1'
#
loop_
_entity.id
_entity.type
_entity.pdbx_description
1 polymer ?
#
loop_
_entity_poly.entity_id
_entity_poly.type
_entity_poly.pdbx_seq_one_letter_code
_entity_poly.pdbx_strand_id
1 'polypeptide(L)'
;MPLKIQINLYTLFIWNLEIMSESSSSDPPVVTPDASVNLAFYGTASLIYLFLNFRSPDNNNIVLKILYLLVMLAANFILMWWLMSQQCVNPNLGWVAGGSILMWLILFVPIFWLLENMYVWLEPFGNTFGYLFIKLMGVTTFMDKILKDRTPGGENNRINKYINYIRSDPWGFFSMLTTNADAKPDILQADKAFTELQDKLKPAEYNQENRAQFVSYVRMKESVAKLVFYLLTLNLMTDITAVFLMEKSPCTVDSDDTSDPPNKRPTKPTAEPTVYNSNE
;
A
#
# COMPACT_ATOMS: atom_id res chain seq x y z
N MET A 1 18.82 16.33 -26.81
CA MET A 1 19.12 15.22 -25.88
C MET A 1 18.42 15.52 -24.56
N PRO A 2 17.30 14.87 -24.20
CA PRO A 2 16.68 15.10 -22.91
C PRO A 2 17.33 14.18 -21.86
N LEU A 3 17.81 14.82 -20.79
CA LEU A 3 18.42 14.21 -19.62
C LEU A 3 17.34 13.42 -18.85
N LYS A 4 17.40 12.09 -18.88
CA LYS A 4 16.56 11.23 -18.04
C LYS A 4 17.13 11.24 -16.61
N ILE A 5 16.51 12.03 -15.73
CA ILE A 5 16.66 11.88 -14.29
C ILE A 5 15.82 10.66 -13.89
N GLN A 6 16.44 9.49 -13.91
CA GLN A 6 15.92 8.30 -13.22
C GLN A 6 16.41 8.39 -11.77
N ILE A 7 15.61 9.01 -10.90
CA ILE A 7 15.78 8.82 -9.45
C ILE A 7 15.44 7.35 -9.21
N ASN A 8 16.47 6.58 -8.85
CA ASN A 8 16.34 5.17 -8.57
C ASN A 8 15.57 5.01 -7.25
N LEU A 9 14.24 4.88 -7.33
CA LEU A 9 13.37 4.73 -6.17
C LEU A 9 13.76 3.51 -5.32
N TYR A 10 14.41 2.52 -5.92
CA TYR A 10 15.00 1.36 -5.22
C TYR A 10 16.06 1.75 -4.20
N THR A 11 16.92 2.75 -4.49
CA THR A 11 17.92 3.21 -3.52
C THR A 11 17.28 3.99 -2.38
N LEU A 12 16.19 4.73 -2.61
CA LEU A 12 15.41 5.36 -1.55
C LEU A 12 14.68 4.33 -0.68
N PHE A 13 14.21 3.23 -1.28
CA PHE A 13 13.54 2.15 -0.56
C PHE A 13 14.51 1.31 0.29
N ILE A 14 15.72 1.02 -0.22
CA ILE A 14 16.76 0.29 0.52
C ILE A 14 17.35 1.14 1.65
N TRP A 15 17.55 2.45 1.44
CA TRP A 15 18.04 3.34 2.50
C TRP A 15 17.06 3.46 3.68
N ASN A 16 15.74 3.38 3.42
CA ASN A 16 14.73 3.35 4.49
C ASN A 16 14.64 1.98 5.18
N LEU A 17 14.92 0.88 4.48
CA LEU A 17 14.92 -0.46 5.08
C LEU A 17 16.13 -0.67 6.00
N GLU A 18 17.27 -0.04 5.70
CA GLU A 18 18.50 -0.16 6.49
C GLU A 18 18.42 0.62 7.82
N ILE A 19 17.62 1.70 7.86
CA ILE A 19 17.29 2.41 9.12
C ILE A 19 16.41 1.56 10.05
N MET A 20 15.64 0.59 9.54
CA MET A 20 14.78 -0.26 10.36
C MET A 20 15.49 -1.50 10.97
N SER A 21 16.75 -1.78 10.60
CA SER A 21 17.45 -3.00 11.02
C SER A 21 18.46 -2.82 12.15
N GLU A 22 18.72 -1.58 12.61
CA GLU A 22 19.82 -1.31 13.55
C GLU A 22 19.33 -0.55 14.79
N SER A 23 18.55 -1.24 15.64
CA SER A 23 18.31 -0.81 17.02
C SER A 23 18.37 -1.99 17.99
N SER A 24 19.54 -2.64 18.07
CA SER A 24 19.91 -3.39 19.29
C SER A 24 20.42 -2.39 20.34
N SER A 25 19.56 -1.47 20.75
CA SER A 25 19.82 -0.55 21.86
C SER A 25 19.03 -1.01 23.07
N SER A 26 19.64 -1.00 24.24
CA SER A 26 19.04 -1.30 25.55
C SER A 26 18.00 -0.26 26.01
N ASP A 27 17.37 0.42 25.07
CA ASP A 27 16.36 1.44 25.33
C ASP A 27 15.02 0.79 25.67
N PRO A 28 14.20 1.46 26.50
CA PRO A 28 12.86 0.97 26.83
C PRO A 28 12.07 0.69 25.54
N PRO A 29 11.21 -0.35 25.54
CA PRO A 29 10.50 -0.75 24.34
C PRO A 29 9.70 0.42 23.78
N VAL A 30 10.07 0.87 22.58
CA VAL A 30 9.31 1.85 21.82
C VAL A 30 7.94 1.23 21.56
N VAL A 31 6.89 1.76 22.23
CA VAL A 31 5.52 1.28 22.04
C VAL A 31 5.07 1.74 20.65
N THR A 32 5.21 0.87 19.66
CA THR A 32 4.67 1.10 18.32
C THR A 32 3.15 0.86 18.34
N PRO A 33 2.36 1.62 17.55
CA PRO A 33 0.93 1.37 17.45
C PRO A 33 0.69 -0.05 16.95
N ASP A 34 -0.28 -0.75 17.55
CA ASP A 34 -0.64 -2.11 17.15
C ASP A 34 -1.01 -2.14 15.67
N ALA A 35 -0.16 -2.77 14.85
CA ALA A 35 -0.33 -2.84 13.40
C ALA A 35 -1.71 -3.39 13.01
N SER A 36 -2.30 -4.25 13.84
CA SER A 36 -3.66 -4.78 13.64
C SER A 36 -4.76 -3.72 13.70
N VAL A 37 -4.64 -2.73 14.58
CA VAL A 37 -5.64 -1.65 14.72
C VAL A 37 -5.58 -0.73 13.50
N ASN A 38 -4.37 -0.35 13.10
CA ASN A 38 -4.13 0.46 11.90
C ASN A 38 -4.66 -0.24 10.65
N LEU A 39 -4.31 -1.53 10.49
CA LEU A 39 -4.76 -2.34 9.35
C LEU A 39 -6.27 -2.46 9.29
N ALA A 40 -6.94 -2.68 10.44
CA ALA A 40 -8.40 -2.79 10.49
C ALA A 40 -9.08 -1.47 10.11
N PHE A 41 -8.61 -0.35 10.65
CA PHE A 41 -9.21 0.95 10.40
C PHE A 41 -9.00 1.41 8.95
N TYR A 42 -7.75 1.43 8.49
CA TYR A 42 -7.42 1.81 7.12
C TYR A 42 -8.02 0.84 6.11
N GLY A 43 -7.95 -0.46 6.37
CA GLY A 43 -8.54 -1.48 5.50
C GLY A 43 -10.04 -1.30 5.33
N THR A 44 -10.76 -1.06 6.42
CA THR A 44 -12.21 -0.85 6.37
C THR A 44 -12.56 0.41 5.59
N ALA A 45 -11.89 1.52 5.88
CA ALA A 45 -12.17 2.79 5.20
C ALA A 45 -11.76 2.77 3.71
N SER A 46 -10.63 2.14 3.36
CA SER A 46 -10.23 1.91 1.96
C SER A 46 -11.20 0.97 1.23
N LEU A 47 -11.71 -0.07 1.90
CA LEU A 47 -12.69 -0.99 1.32
C LEU A 47 -14.02 -0.29 1.04
N ILE A 48 -14.51 0.55 1.97
CA ILE A 48 -15.72 1.36 1.77
C ILE A 48 -15.52 2.31 0.58
N TYR A 49 -14.40 3.02 0.53
CA TYR A 49 -14.10 3.92 -0.59
C TYR A 49 -14.08 3.18 -1.93
N LEU A 50 -13.38 2.05 -2.01
CA LEU A 50 -13.28 1.26 -3.23
C LEU A 50 -14.62 0.65 -3.63
N PHE A 51 -15.44 0.22 -2.67
CA PHE A 51 -16.79 -0.28 -2.94
C PHE A 51 -17.69 0.81 -3.54
N LEU A 52 -17.66 2.02 -2.97
CA LEU A 52 -18.41 3.17 -3.48
C LEU A 52 -17.92 3.57 -4.88
N ASN A 53 -16.61 3.60 -5.09
CA ASN A 53 -15.99 3.89 -6.38
C ASN A 53 -16.29 2.79 -7.42
N PHE A 54 -16.36 1.53 -7.01
CA PHE A 54 -16.71 0.41 -7.89
C PHE A 54 -18.19 0.48 -8.33
N ARG A 55 -19.09 0.86 -7.42
CA ARG A 55 -20.53 0.99 -7.70
C ARG A 55 -20.86 2.23 -8.53
N SER A 56 -20.10 3.31 -8.38
CA SER A 56 -20.25 4.54 -9.15
C SER A 56 -19.06 4.71 -10.10
N PRO A 57 -19.05 4.01 -11.24
CA PRO A 57 -17.92 4.01 -12.18
C PRO A 57 -17.68 5.35 -12.89
N ASP A 58 -18.48 6.38 -12.62
CA ASP A 58 -18.17 7.75 -13.00
C ASP A 58 -16.87 8.18 -12.30
N ASN A 59 -15.77 7.99 -13.02
CA ASN A 59 -14.38 8.16 -12.60
C ASN A 59 -14.02 9.56 -12.06
N ASN A 60 -14.95 10.51 -12.13
CA ASN A 60 -14.80 11.91 -11.77
C ASN A 60 -15.54 12.31 -10.49
N ASN A 61 -15.90 11.37 -9.61
CA ASN A 61 -16.37 11.68 -8.26
C ASN A 61 -15.25 12.25 -7.38
N ILE A 62 -14.75 13.44 -7.76
CA ILE A 62 -13.71 14.19 -7.05
C ILE A 62 -14.09 14.42 -5.58
N VAL A 63 -15.39 14.61 -5.31
CA VAL A 63 -15.94 14.75 -3.96
C VAL A 63 -15.66 13.51 -3.12
N LEU A 64 -15.86 12.30 -3.67
CA LEU A 64 -15.58 11.05 -2.95
C LEU A 64 -14.08 10.90 -2.66
N LYS A 65 -13.22 11.29 -3.60
CA LYS A 65 -11.76 11.25 -3.42
C LYS A 65 -11.28 12.23 -2.35
N ILE A 66 -11.78 13.46 -2.38
CA ILE A 66 -11.47 14.48 -1.36
C ILE A 66 -11.98 14.02 0.02
N LEU A 67 -13.21 13.50 0.08
CA LEU A 67 -13.77 12.98 1.33
C LEU A 67 -12.92 11.84 1.90
N TYR A 68 -12.51 10.89 1.05
CA TYR A 68 -11.62 9.81 1.45
C TYR A 68 -10.28 10.32 1.99
N LEU A 69 -9.66 11.27 1.29
CA LEU A 69 -8.42 11.90 1.74
C LEU A 69 -8.54 12.58 3.11
N LEU A 70 -9.66 13.27 3.37
CA LEU A 70 -9.95 13.89 4.66
C LEU A 70 -10.18 12.87 5.77
N VAL A 71 -10.90 11.78 5.47
CA VAL A 71 -11.11 10.67 6.42
C VAL A 71 -9.78 10.03 6.80
N MET A 72 -8.89 9.80 5.84
CA MET A 72 -7.55 9.25 6.09
C MET A 72 -6.68 10.18 6.94
N LEU A 73 -6.76 11.49 6.69
CA LEU A 73 -6.06 12.49 7.50
C LEU A 73 -6.58 12.51 8.94
N ALA A 74 -7.90 12.54 9.13
CA ALA A 74 -8.52 12.51 10.44
C ALA A 74 -8.17 11.22 11.20
N ALA A 75 -8.19 10.08 10.51
CA ALA A 75 -7.80 8.79 11.07
C ALA A 75 -6.34 8.78 11.54
N ASN A 76 -5.42 9.24 10.70
CA ASN A 76 -4.00 9.32 11.06
C ASN A 76 -3.79 10.22 12.28
N PHE A 77 -4.45 11.38 12.30
CA PHE A 77 -4.39 12.29 13.44
C PHE A 77 -4.91 11.66 14.74
N ILE A 78 -6.07 10.98 14.71
CA ILE A 78 -6.65 10.31 15.88
C ILE A 78 -5.71 9.21 16.38
N LEU A 79 -5.14 8.39 15.48
CA LEU A 79 -4.22 7.32 15.84
C LEU A 79 -2.94 7.86 16.46
N MET A 80 -2.35 8.91 15.88
CA MET A 80 -1.15 9.56 16.43
C MET A 80 -1.42 10.21 17.78
N TRP A 81 -2.58 10.87 17.93
CA TRP A 81 -2.99 11.43 19.22
C TRP A 81 -3.16 10.35 20.29
N TRP A 82 -3.84 9.26 19.95
CA TRP A 82 -4.03 8.13 20.85
C TRP A 82 -2.69 7.53 21.26
N LEU A 83 -1.79 7.27 20.31
CA LEU A 83 -0.45 6.75 20.57
C LEU A 83 0.34 7.66 21.53
N MET A 84 0.36 8.97 21.26
CA MET A 84 1.07 9.95 22.09
C MET A 84 0.46 10.09 23.49
N SER A 85 -0.85 9.92 23.63
CA SER A 85 -1.52 9.94 24.95
C SER A 85 -1.17 8.74 25.84
N GLN A 86 -0.70 7.63 25.25
CA GLN A 86 -0.22 6.48 26.03
C GLN A 86 1.20 6.68 26.56
N GLN A 87 2.02 7.50 25.89
CA GLN A 87 3.44 7.65 26.22
C GLN A 87 3.77 8.95 26.96
N CYS A 88 2.94 9.99 26.78
CA CYS A 88 3.22 11.33 27.30
C CYS A 88 2.13 11.78 28.26
N VAL A 89 2.53 12.32 29.41
CA VAL A 89 1.61 12.88 30.41
C VAL A 89 0.82 14.07 29.87
N ASN A 90 1.41 14.84 28.93
CA ASN A 90 0.75 15.95 28.24
C ASN A 90 1.22 16.06 26.79
N PRO A 91 0.62 15.32 25.84
CA PRO A 91 1.01 15.38 24.44
C PRO A 91 0.73 16.77 23.85
N ASN A 92 1.75 17.38 23.24
CA ASN A 92 1.58 18.67 22.57
C ASN A 92 0.77 18.49 21.27
N LEU A 93 -0.49 18.90 21.30
CA LEU A 93 -1.43 18.81 20.18
C LEU A 93 -0.90 19.43 18.89
N GLY A 94 -0.15 20.53 18.97
CA GLY A 94 0.43 21.20 17.80
C GLY A 94 1.44 20.33 17.08
N TRP A 95 2.27 19.59 17.82
CA TRP A 95 3.23 18.65 17.24
C TRP A 95 2.54 17.43 16.62
N VAL A 96 1.55 16.85 17.31
CA VAL A 96 0.81 15.70 16.80
C VAL A 96 0.07 16.03 15.51
N ALA A 97 -0.67 17.15 15.49
CA ALA A 97 -1.37 17.62 14.30
C ALA A 97 -0.40 17.99 13.17
N GLY A 98 0.66 18.75 13.49
CA GLY A 98 1.67 19.18 12.53
C GLY A 98 2.38 18.01 11.86
N GLY A 99 2.86 17.03 12.64
CA GLY A 99 3.50 15.82 12.12
C GLY A 99 2.56 14.98 11.26
N SER A 100 1.32 14.79 11.71
CA SER A 100 0.32 14.01 10.96
C SER A 100 -0.03 14.65 9.61
N ILE A 101 -0.22 15.97 9.57
CA ILE A 101 -0.50 16.72 8.33
C ILE A 101 0.71 16.70 7.39
N LEU A 102 1.91 16.90 7.94
CA LEU A 102 3.15 16.91 7.17
C LEU A 102 3.39 15.57 6.48
N MET A 103 3.31 14.46 7.23
CA MET A 103 3.51 13.12 6.67
C MET A 103 2.40 12.73 5.70
N TRP A 104 1.16 13.12 5.98
CA TRP A 104 0.04 12.93 5.04
C TRP A 104 0.26 13.66 3.72
N LEU A 105 0.73 14.92 3.75
CA LEU A 105 1.03 15.70 2.55
C LEU A 105 2.23 15.14 1.76
N ILE A 106 3.30 14.73 2.44
CA ILE A 106 4.55 14.31 1.80
C ILE A 106 4.50 12.87 1.30
N LEU A 107 3.85 11.97 2.03
CA LEU A 107 3.82 10.54 1.69
C LEU A 107 2.50 10.15 1.03
N PHE A 108 1.38 10.34 1.72
CA PHE A 108 0.13 9.73 1.29
C PHE A 108 -0.50 10.42 0.08
N VAL A 109 -0.58 11.76 0.08
CA VAL A 109 -1.18 12.51 -1.04
C VAL A 109 -0.50 12.24 -2.40
N PRO A 110 0.83 12.33 -2.55
CA PRO A 110 1.48 12.09 -3.84
C PRO A 110 1.37 10.63 -4.27
N ILE A 111 1.46 9.68 -3.33
CA ILE A 111 1.28 8.26 -3.62
C ILE A 111 -0.17 7.98 -4.06
N PHE A 112 -1.15 8.50 -3.33
CA PHE A 112 -2.57 8.37 -3.70
C PHE A 112 -2.84 8.95 -5.09
N TRP A 113 -2.29 10.12 -5.41
CA TRP A 113 -2.40 10.74 -6.72
C TRP A 113 -1.74 9.89 -7.81
N LEU A 114 -0.57 9.34 -7.53
CA LEU A 114 0.16 8.46 -8.44
C LEU A 114 -0.63 7.17 -8.71
N LEU A 115 -1.28 6.58 -7.71
CA LEU A 115 -2.11 5.37 -7.92
C LEU A 115 -3.41 5.66 -8.67
N GLU A 116 -4.00 6.84 -8.46
CA GLU A 116 -5.22 7.25 -9.17
C GLU A 116 -4.97 7.63 -10.64
N ASN A 117 -3.73 7.97 -11.00
CA ASN A 117 -3.39 8.45 -12.34
C ASN A 117 -2.41 7.57 -13.12
N MET A 118 -1.54 6.82 -12.45
CA MET A 118 -0.50 6.00 -13.05
C MET A 118 -0.73 4.51 -12.75
N TYR A 119 -1.39 3.85 -13.68
CA TYR A 119 -1.72 2.43 -13.56
C TYR A 119 -0.49 1.51 -13.48
N VAL A 120 0.62 1.91 -14.10
CA VAL A 120 1.86 1.12 -14.18
C VAL A 120 2.35 0.65 -12.79
N TRP A 121 2.11 1.42 -11.74
CA TRP A 121 2.50 1.06 -10.37
C TRP A 121 1.57 0.04 -9.70
N LEU A 122 0.32 -0.05 -10.15
CA LEU A 122 -0.67 -1.00 -9.65
C LEU A 122 -0.54 -2.37 -10.32
N GLU A 123 0.08 -2.43 -11.48
CA GLU A 123 0.21 -3.63 -12.30
C GLU A 123 0.77 -4.86 -11.55
N PRO A 124 1.91 -4.78 -10.82
CA PRO A 124 2.45 -5.96 -10.12
C PRO A 124 1.48 -6.50 -9.05
N PHE A 125 0.74 -5.61 -8.37
CA PHE A 125 -0.25 -6.00 -7.36
C PHE A 125 -1.53 -6.55 -7.98
N GLY A 126 -1.96 -5.99 -9.12
CA GLY A 126 -3.09 -6.51 -9.88
C GLY A 126 -2.82 -7.90 -10.43
N ASN A 127 -1.63 -8.12 -10.99
CA ASN A 127 -1.26 -9.42 -11.58
C ASN A 127 -1.07 -10.53 -10.54
N THR A 128 -0.78 -10.16 -9.29
CA THR A 128 -0.58 -11.11 -8.18
C THR A 128 -1.85 -11.24 -7.34
N PHE A 129 -2.14 -10.26 -6.48
CA PHE A 129 -3.27 -10.27 -5.56
C PHE A 129 -4.60 -10.11 -6.28
N GLY A 130 -4.67 -9.21 -7.26
CA GLY A 130 -5.89 -9.00 -8.04
C GLY A 130 -6.30 -10.26 -8.81
N TYR A 131 -5.34 -10.93 -9.46
CA TYR A 131 -5.60 -12.19 -10.16
C TYR A 131 -6.04 -13.29 -9.20
N LEU A 132 -5.35 -13.43 -8.06
CA LEU A 132 -5.73 -14.42 -7.05
C LEU A 132 -7.19 -14.23 -6.64
N PHE A 133 -7.62 -12.98 -6.43
CA PHE A 133 -9.00 -12.68 -6.04
C PHE A 133 -10.01 -13.03 -7.14
N ILE A 134 -9.78 -12.65 -8.40
CA ILE A 134 -10.70 -13.00 -9.50
C ILE A 134 -10.72 -14.51 -9.79
N LYS A 135 -9.61 -15.22 -9.53
CA LYS A 135 -9.54 -16.67 -9.61
C LYS A 135 -10.45 -17.32 -8.58
N LEU A 136 -10.44 -16.84 -7.35
CA LEU A 136 -11.35 -17.27 -6.29
C LEU A 136 -12.82 -16.97 -6.63
N MET A 137 -13.08 -15.85 -7.32
CA MET A 137 -14.42 -15.48 -7.81
C MET A 137 -14.89 -16.31 -9.02
N GLY A 138 -14.08 -17.23 -9.54
CA GLY A 138 -14.49 -18.15 -10.61
C GLY A 138 -14.22 -17.65 -12.03
N VAL A 139 -13.22 -16.77 -12.24
CA VAL A 139 -12.86 -16.31 -13.60
C VAL A 139 -12.51 -17.49 -14.53
N THR A 140 -11.94 -18.58 -14.00
CA THR A 140 -11.60 -19.78 -14.78
C THR A 140 -12.85 -20.46 -15.34
N THR A 141 -13.87 -20.64 -14.51
CA THR A 141 -15.17 -21.22 -14.91
C THR A 141 -15.89 -20.30 -15.90
N PHE A 142 -15.82 -18.99 -15.68
CA PHE A 142 -16.36 -18.01 -16.62
C PHE A 142 -15.67 -18.07 -17.99
N MET A 143 -14.34 -18.09 -18.02
CA MET A 143 -13.58 -18.19 -19.28
C MET A 143 -13.85 -19.51 -20.00
N ASP A 144 -13.98 -20.62 -19.28
CA ASP A 144 -14.33 -21.91 -19.87
C ASP A 144 -15.73 -21.90 -20.52
N LYS A 145 -16.70 -21.24 -19.88
CA LYS A 145 -18.06 -21.07 -20.40
C LYS A 145 -18.08 -20.29 -21.72
N ILE A 146 -17.37 -19.16 -21.79
CA ILE A 146 -17.52 -18.22 -22.91
C ILE A 146 -16.65 -18.57 -24.14
N LEU A 147 -15.52 -19.26 -23.95
CA LEU A 147 -14.59 -19.60 -25.04
C LEU A 147 -15.09 -20.79 -25.86
N LYS A 148 -14.89 -20.76 -27.19
CA LYS A 148 -15.28 -21.86 -28.11
C LYS A 148 -14.72 -23.21 -27.66
N ASP A 149 -15.56 -24.24 -27.76
CA ASP A 149 -15.16 -25.62 -27.47
C ASP A 149 -14.04 -26.07 -28.42
N ARG A 150 -13.24 -27.03 -27.98
CA ARG A 150 -12.14 -27.59 -28.78
C ARG A 150 -12.73 -28.12 -30.09
N THR A 151 -12.25 -27.62 -31.23
CA THR A 151 -12.59 -28.21 -32.52
C THR A 151 -11.89 -29.58 -32.61
N PRO A 152 -12.64 -30.69 -32.70
CA PRO A 152 -12.05 -32.01 -32.87
C PRO A 152 -11.40 -32.07 -34.27
N GLY A 153 -10.07 -32.15 -34.33
CA GLY A 153 -9.30 -32.22 -35.58
C GLY A 153 -8.28 -31.10 -35.81
N GLY A 154 -8.16 -30.12 -34.92
CA GLY A 154 -7.29 -28.95 -35.08
C GLY A 154 -6.05 -28.91 -34.17
N GLU A 155 -5.47 -30.05 -33.77
CA GLU A 155 -4.34 -30.11 -32.82
C GLU A 155 -3.08 -29.36 -33.29
N ASN A 156 -2.90 -29.16 -34.61
CA ASN A 156 -1.73 -28.47 -35.15
C ASN A 156 -1.87 -26.96 -35.29
N ASN A 157 -3.03 -26.37 -34.95
CA ASN A 157 -3.22 -24.94 -35.13
C ASN A 157 -2.78 -24.16 -33.86
N ARG A 158 -1.78 -23.29 -34.00
CA ARG A 158 -1.21 -22.48 -32.88
C ARG A 158 -2.30 -21.74 -32.08
N ILE A 159 -3.39 -21.37 -32.74
CA ILE A 159 -4.55 -20.71 -32.15
C ILE A 159 -5.29 -21.60 -31.15
N ASN A 160 -5.50 -22.89 -31.46
CA ASN A 160 -6.15 -23.84 -30.54
C ASN A 160 -5.30 -24.08 -29.28
N LYS A 161 -3.96 -24.12 -29.43
CA LYS A 161 -3.05 -24.21 -28.29
C LYS A 161 -3.16 -22.97 -27.38
N TYR A 162 -3.27 -21.78 -27.97
CA TYR A 162 -3.44 -20.52 -27.24
C TYR A 162 -4.80 -20.43 -26.52
N ILE A 163 -5.90 -20.83 -27.17
CA ILE A 163 -7.23 -20.89 -26.55
C ILE A 163 -7.24 -21.87 -25.37
N ASN A 164 -6.62 -23.05 -25.54
CA ASN A 164 -6.50 -24.03 -24.46
C ASN A 164 -5.68 -23.48 -23.29
N TYR A 165 -4.60 -22.73 -23.57
CA TYR A 165 -3.80 -22.09 -22.53
C TYR A 165 -4.61 -21.05 -21.75
N ILE A 166 -5.35 -20.16 -22.42
CA ILE A 166 -6.21 -19.16 -21.77
C ILE A 166 -7.29 -19.83 -20.91
N ARG A 167 -7.86 -20.94 -21.38
CA ARG A 167 -8.86 -21.70 -20.63
C ARG A 167 -8.28 -22.32 -19.36
N SER A 168 -7.09 -22.94 -19.45
CA SER A 168 -6.46 -23.59 -18.29
C SER A 168 -5.88 -22.59 -17.30
N ASP A 169 -5.32 -21.48 -17.79
CA ASP A 169 -4.76 -20.42 -16.96
C ASP A 169 -4.99 -19.04 -17.59
N PRO A 170 -6.10 -18.36 -17.26
CA PRO A 170 -6.42 -17.05 -17.80
C PRO A 170 -5.49 -15.95 -17.27
N TRP A 171 -4.54 -16.26 -16.38
CA TRP A 171 -3.58 -15.31 -15.79
C TRP A 171 -2.87 -14.45 -16.84
N GLY A 172 -2.26 -15.09 -17.84
CA GLY A 172 -1.48 -14.37 -18.86
C GLY A 172 -2.34 -13.41 -19.66
N PHE A 173 -3.58 -13.82 -19.97
CA PHE A 173 -4.53 -13.00 -20.70
C PHE A 173 -4.98 -11.78 -19.88
N PHE A 174 -5.46 -11.98 -18.65
CA PHE A 174 -5.88 -10.87 -17.78
C PHE A 174 -4.72 -9.97 -17.35
N SER A 175 -3.49 -10.46 -17.36
CA SER A 175 -2.29 -9.64 -17.11
C SER A 175 -2.01 -8.67 -18.28
N MET A 176 -2.25 -9.11 -19.52
CA MET A 176 -2.08 -8.26 -20.71
C MET A 176 -3.16 -7.17 -20.84
N LEU A 177 -4.36 -7.41 -20.32
CA LEU A 177 -5.44 -6.41 -20.36
C LEU A 177 -5.15 -5.15 -19.55
N THR A 178 -4.17 -5.24 -18.65
CA THR A 178 -3.81 -4.19 -17.71
C THR A 178 -2.48 -3.51 -18.06
N THR A 179 -1.68 -4.03 -19.00
CA THR A 179 -0.31 -3.59 -19.31
C THR A 179 -0.18 -2.40 -20.28
N ASN A 180 -1.27 -1.84 -20.81
CA ASN A 180 -1.15 -0.75 -21.79
C ASN A 180 -0.70 0.55 -21.11
N ALA A 181 0.54 0.96 -21.40
CA ALA A 181 1.25 2.06 -20.77
C ALA A 181 0.59 3.46 -20.91
N ASP A 182 -0.28 3.64 -21.90
CA ASP A 182 -0.74 4.97 -22.33
C ASP A 182 -2.18 5.32 -21.96
N ALA A 183 -2.95 4.41 -21.35
CA ALA A 183 -4.33 4.69 -21.01
C ALA A 183 -4.71 4.05 -19.68
N LYS A 184 -5.35 4.86 -18.81
CA LYS A 184 -6.13 4.35 -17.67
C LYS A 184 -6.93 3.14 -18.17
N PRO A 185 -6.99 2.02 -17.43
CA PRO A 185 -7.86 0.92 -17.75
C PRO A 185 -9.30 1.40 -17.62
N ASP A 186 -9.74 2.05 -18.67
CA ASP A 186 -11.09 2.49 -18.80
C ASP A 186 -11.90 1.25 -19.18
N ILE A 187 -13.17 1.31 -18.83
CA ILE A 187 -14.23 0.41 -19.25
C ILE A 187 -14.06 0.06 -20.74
N LEU A 188 -13.65 1.06 -21.53
CA LEU A 188 -13.38 1.01 -22.96
C LEU A 188 -12.29 0.00 -23.37
N GLN A 189 -11.24 -0.23 -22.58
CA GLN A 189 -10.18 -1.20 -22.95
C GLN A 189 -10.61 -2.64 -22.69
N ALA A 190 -11.18 -2.91 -21.51
CA ALA A 190 -11.74 -4.22 -21.20
C ALA A 190 -12.86 -4.58 -22.18
N ASP A 191 -13.63 -3.56 -22.56
CA ASP A 191 -14.67 -3.67 -23.58
C ASP A 191 -14.12 -3.97 -24.99
N LYS A 192 -13.12 -3.19 -25.41
CA LYS A 192 -12.44 -3.42 -26.69
C LYS A 192 -11.82 -4.82 -26.74
N ALA A 193 -11.18 -5.25 -25.67
CA ALA A 193 -10.60 -6.60 -25.58
C ALA A 193 -11.68 -7.69 -25.65
N PHE A 194 -12.84 -7.50 -25.04
CA PHE A 194 -13.96 -8.42 -25.19
C PHE A 194 -14.47 -8.48 -26.63
N THR A 195 -14.52 -7.34 -27.31
CA THR A 195 -14.90 -7.25 -28.73
C THR A 195 -13.87 -7.94 -29.64
N GLU A 196 -12.58 -7.79 -29.36
CA GLU A 196 -11.49 -8.47 -30.08
C GLU A 196 -11.51 -10.00 -29.89
N LEU A 197 -12.13 -10.49 -28.82
CA LEU A 197 -12.33 -11.93 -28.59
C LEU A 197 -13.52 -12.51 -29.36
N GLN A 198 -14.34 -11.72 -30.06
CA GLN A 198 -15.59 -12.18 -30.69
C GLN A 198 -15.40 -13.43 -31.56
N ASP A 199 -14.28 -13.55 -32.28
CA ASP A 199 -13.94 -14.70 -33.13
C ASP A 199 -13.61 -15.97 -32.34
N LYS A 200 -13.26 -15.84 -31.06
CA LYS A 200 -12.87 -16.92 -30.14
C LYS A 200 -13.96 -17.28 -29.13
N LEU A 201 -15.01 -16.47 -29.03
CA LEU A 201 -16.15 -16.69 -28.16
C LEU A 201 -17.22 -17.59 -28.81
N LYS A 202 -17.94 -18.36 -28.01
CA LYS A 202 -19.13 -19.08 -28.49
C LYS A 202 -20.14 -18.05 -29.00
N PRO A 203 -20.76 -18.21 -30.19
CA PRO A 203 -21.65 -17.20 -30.75
C PRO A 203 -22.82 -16.81 -29.82
N ALA A 204 -23.36 -17.77 -29.06
CA ALA A 204 -24.43 -17.55 -28.08
C ALA A 204 -23.97 -16.78 -26.83
N GLU A 205 -22.67 -16.80 -26.53
CA GLU A 205 -22.06 -16.18 -25.36
C GLU A 205 -21.55 -14.76 -25.65
N TYR A 206 -21.57 -14.32 -26.91
CA TYR A 206 -21.31 -12.91 -27.27
C TYR A 206 -22.56 -12.06 -26.99
N ASN A 207 -22.79 -11.79 -25.70
CA ASN A 207 -23.92 -11.01 -25.21
C ASN A 207 -23.47 -9.93 -24.22
N GLN A 208 -24.38 -9.00 -23.91
CA GLN A 208 -24.10 -7.86 -23.03
C GLN A 208 -23.82 -8.28 -21.57
N GLU A 209 -24.42 -9.38 -21.11
CA GLU A 209 -24.25 -9.88 -19.75
C GLU A 209 -22.83 -10.41 -19.51
N ASN A 210 -22.36 -11.31 -20.38
CA ASN A 210 -21.01 -11.84 -20.31
C ASN A 210 -19.96 -10.74 -20.51
N ARG A 211 -20.23 -9.75 -21.38
CA ARG A 211 -19.40 -8.57 -21.54
C ARG A 211 -19.29 -7.77 -20.23
N ALA A 212 -20.41 -7.50 -19.57
CA ALA A 212 -20.43 -6.79 -18.28
C ALA A 212 -19.69 -7.59 -17.20
N GLN A 213 -19.88 -8.91 -17.16
CA GLN A 213 -19.18 -9.80 -16.23
C GLN A 213 -17.66 -9.81 -16.48
N PHE A 214 -17.24 -9.87 -17.74
CA PHE A 214 -15.82 -9.78 -18.12
C PHE A 214 -15.18 -8.47 -17.66
N VAL A 215 -15.84 -7.34 -17.94
CA VAL A 215 -15.38 -6.01 -17.50
C VAL A 215 -15.32 -5.93 -15.97
N SER A 216 -16.26 -6.56 -15.26
CA SER A 216 -16.26 -6.58 -13.80
C SER A 216 -15.04 -7.30 -13.22
N TYR A 217 -14.56 -8.40 -13.83
CA TYR A 217 -13.33 -9.08 -13.40
C TYR A 217 -12.11 -8.19 -13.56
N VAL A 218 -11.99 -7.47 -14.68
CA VAL A 218 -10.86 -6.54 -14.90
C VAL A 218 -10.88 -5.45 -13.85
N ARG A 219 -12.03 -4.80 -13.60
CA ARG A 219 -12.14 -3.76 -12.55
C ARG A 219 -11.88 -4.29 -11.14
N MET A 220 -12.28 -5.53 -10.86
CA MET A 220 -12.07 -6.14 -9.54
C MET A 220 -10.57 -6.31 -9.27
N LYS A 221 -9.82 -6.80 -10.25
CA LYS A 221 -8.36 -6.96 -10.17
C LYS A 221 -7.66 -5.66 -9.76
N GLU A 222 -8.10 -4.54 -10.33
CA GLU A 222 -7.54 -3.21 -10.06
C GLU A 222 -7.94 -2.67 -8.70
N SER A 223 -9.21 -2.90 -8.32
CA SER A 223 -9.72 -2.50 -7.01
C SER A 223 -8.94 -3.19 -5.89
N VAL A 224 -8.66 -4.49 -6.06
CA VAL A 224 -7.81 -5.26 -5.13
C VAL A 224 -6.37 -4.73 -5.10
N ALA A 225 -5.79 -4.41 -6.26
CA ALA A 225 -4.44 -3.82 -6.32
C ALA A 225 -4.37 -2.49 -5.55
N LYS A 226 -5.35 -1.61 -5.73
CA LYS A 226 -5.44 -0.34 -4.99
C LYS A 226 -5.59 -0.56 -3.49
N LEU A 227 -6.43 -1.52 -3.08
CA LEU A 227 -6.62 -1.85 -1.67
C LEU A 227 -5.31 -2.25 -1.01
N VAL A 228 -4.60 -3.21 -1.59
CA VAL A 228 -3.32 -3.69 -1.05
C VAL A 228 -2.31 -2.55 -0.97
N PHE A 229 -2.24 -1.72 -2.01
CA PHE A 229 -1.30 -0.60 -2.02
C PHE A 229 -1.65 0.48 -0.98
N TYR A 230 -2.92 0.85 -0.83
CA TYR A 230 -3.35 1.79 0.20
C TYR A 230 -3.03 1.28 1.60
N LEU A 231 -3.26 -0.01 1.87
CA LEU A 231 -2.89 -0.61 3.14
C LEU A 231 -1.39 -0.48 3.42
N LEU A 232 -0.54 -0.83 2.45
CA LEU A 232 0.91 -0.73 2.61
C LEU A 232 1.36 0.72 2.84
N THR A 233 0.82 1.67 2.06
CA THR A 233 1.20 3.08 2.15
C THR A 233 0.74 3.71 3.45
N LEU A 234 -0.49 3.42 3.88
CA LEU A 234 -1.05 4.00 5.11
C LEU A 234 -0.33 3.46 6.33
N ASN A 235 -0.04 2.16 6.40
CA ASN A 235 0.76 1.61 7.51
C ASN A 235 2.17 2.22 7.52
N LEU A 236 2.84 2.29 6.37
CA LEU A 236 4.17 2.94 6.28
C LEU A 236 4.13 4.40 6.74
N MET A 237 3.10 5.15 6.34
CA MET A 237 2.91 6.53 6.78
C MET A 237 2.74 6.61 8.29
N THR A 238 1.92 5.74 8.89
CA THR A 238 1.71 5.69 10.35
C THR A 238 3.00 5.38 11.09
N ASP A 239 3.78 4.41 10.62
CA ASP A 239 5.05 4.02 11.24
C ASP A 239 6.06 5.18 11.21
N ILE A 240 6.24 5.82 10.04
CA ILE A 240 7.14 6.97 9.89
C ILE A 240 6.65 8.16 10.73
N THR A 241 5.33 8.40 10.79
CA THR A 241 4.77 9.48 11.59
C THR A 241 4.99 9.23 13.08
N ALA A 242 4.82 7.99 13.54
CA ALA A 242 5.06 7.60 14.93
C ALA A 242 6.52 7.83 15.33
N VAL A 243 7.48 7.36 14.53
CA VAL A 243 8.91 7.58 14.76
C VAL A 243 9.23 9.08 14.80
N PHE A 244 8.75 9.85 13.81
CA PHE A 244 8.97 11.28 13.76
C PHE A 244 8.45 12.01 15.01
N LEU A 245 7.26 11.64 15.49
CA LEU A 245 6.68 12.25 16.69
C LEU A 245 7.44 11.86 17.95
N MET A 246 7.84 10.60 18.09
CA MET A 246 8.57 10.13 19.28
C MET A 246 9.97 10.78 19.39
N GLU A 247 10.68 10.93 18.28
CA GLU A 247 12.03 11.51 18.30
C GLU A 247 12.05 13.04 18.46
N LYS A 248 11.04 13.74 17.93
CA LYS A 248 11.06 15.21 17.83
C LYS A 248 10.12 15.91 18.77
N SER A 249 9.11 15.24 19.31
CA SER A 249 8.15 15.91 20.18
C SER A 249 8.75 16.14 21.58
N PRO A 250 8.54 17.32 22.18
CA PRO A 250 8.90 17.57 23.57
C PRO A 250 7.91 16.83 24.47
N CYS A 251 8.17 15.56 24.73
CA CYS A 251 7.40 14.71 25.64
C CYS A 251 8.14 14.58 26.97
N THR A 252 7.45 14.87 28.08
CA THR A 252 7.92 14.49 29.42
C THR A 252 7.41 13.08 29.70
N VAL A 253 8.32 12.10 29.69
CA VAL A 253 8.02 10.73 30.08
C VAL A 253 7.82 10.69 31.59
N ASP A 254 6.73 10.07 32.05
CA ASP A 254 6.48 9.89 33.47
C ASP A 254 7.55 8.97 34.04
N SER A 255 8.43 9.52 34.88
CA SER A 255 9.61 8.82 35.40
C SER A 255 9.36 8.32 36.82
N ASP A 256 8.17 7.79 37.09
CA ASP A 256 7.78 7.36 38.43
C ASP A 256 8.27 5.93 38.79
N ASP A 257 8.97 5.25 37.87
CA ASP A 257 9.50 3.89 38.10
C ASP A 257 10.97 3.82 38.55
N THR A 258 11.63 4.94 38.89
CA THR A 258 12.94 4.89 39.57
C THR A 258 12.80 4.99 41.08
N SER A 259 12.04 4.06 41.68
CA SER A 259 12.16 3.76 43.11
C SER A 259 13.28 2.74 43.35
N ASP A 260 14.46 2.99 42.78
CA ASP A 260 15.67 2.33 43.27
C ASP A 260 16.06 2.98 44.61
N PRO A 261 16.12 2.22 45.73
CA PRO A 261 16.57 2.76 46.99
C PRO A 261 18.01 3.29 46.84
N PRO A 262 18.41 4.34 47.58
CA PRO A 262 19.71 4.98 47.42
C PRO A 262 20.84 3.98 47.70
N ASN A 263 21.37 3.38 46.63
CA ASN A 263 22.53 2.52 46.70
C ASN A 263 23.76 3.42 46.95
N LYS A 264 24.15 3.51 48.22
CA LYS A 264 25.39 4.17 48.67
C LYS A 264 26.57 3.61 47.87
N ARG A 265 27.06 4.35 46.88
CA ARG A 265 28.39 4.10 46.33
C ARG A 265 29.44 4.46 47.38
N PRO A 266 30.43 3.58 47.64
CA PRO A 266 31.55 3.92 48.51
C PRO A 266 32.43 4.98 47.86
N THR A 267 32.75 6.01 48.64
CA THR A 267 33.66 7.10 48.32
C THR A 267 35.03 6.55 47.90
N LYS A 268 35.43 6.87 46.67
CA LYS A 268 36.79 6.59 46.15
C LYS A 268 37.79 7.52 46.85
N PRO A 269 38.94 7.03 47.35
CA PRO A 269 39.93 7.89 48.00
C PRO A 269 40.56 8.85 46.98
N THR A 270 40.58 10.14 47.32
CA THR A 270 41.30 11.19 46.61
C THR A 270 42.79 10.89 46.63
N ALA A 271 43.39 10.68 45.45
CA ALA A 271 44.83 10.59 45.29
C ALA A 271 45.43 12.01 45.20
N GLU A 272 46.48 12.21 46.00
CA GLU A 272 47.26 13.43 46.19
C GLU A 272 48.07 13.78 44.92
N PRO A 273 48.20 15.07 44.52
CA PRO A 273 48.91 15.45 43.31
C PRO A 273 50.43 15.52 43.54
N THR A 274 51.19 14.69 42.81
CA THR A 274 52.65 14.82 42.68
C THR A 274 53.03 16.00 41.80
N VAL A 275 53.74 16.96 42.38
CA VAL A 275 54.41 18.09 41.72
C VAL A 275 55.67 17.60 41.00
N TYR A 276 55.76 17.80 39.68
CA TYR A 276 57.02 17.65 38.94
C TYR A 276 57.64 19.03 38.70
N ASN A 277 58.82 19.26 39.28
CA ASN A 277 59.70 20.38 38.99
C ASN A 277 60.46 20.10 37.69
N SER A 278 60.39 21.02 36.73
CA SER A 278 61.26 21.06 35.55
C SER A 278 62.29 22.18 35.71
N ASN A 279 63.52 21.81 36.04
CA ASN A 279 64.71 22.62 35.82
C ASN A 279 65.64 21.83 34.90
N GLU A 280 65.68 22.22 33.62
CA GLU A 280 66.87 22.23 32.75
C GLU A 280 66.54 23.02 31.47
#